data_AF-A0A9D8PZM1-F1
#
_entry.id   AF-A0A9D8PZM1-F1
#
_cell.length_a   1.000
_cell.length_b   1.000
_cell.length_c   1.000
_cell.angle_alpha   90.00
_cell.angle_beta   90.00
_cell.angle_gamma   90.00
#
_symmetry.space_group_name_H-M   'P 1'
#
loop_
_entity.id
_entity.type
_entity.pdbx_description
1 polymer ?
#
loop_
_entity_poly.entity_id
_entity_poly.type
_entity_poly.pdbx_seq_one_letter_code
_entity_poly.pdbx_strand_id
1 'polypeptide(L)'
;VGGAGSLYTADGVQLVDTPAFPPAFHDGARAARDALEDLKGESTLDWTFLSPPVAFHDGGPTERTGRYRTGSDTPLMAADGPGTISPADLAVAMVDELEQPRHPRQRFTIAW
;
A
#
# COMPACT_ATOMS: atom_id res chain seq x y z
N VAL A 1 -7.16 0.42 -4.95
CA VAL A 1 -5.98 1.07 -4.35
C VAL A 1 -6.39 1.60 -2.99
N GLY A 2 -5.59 1.38 -1.96
CA GLY A 2 -5.85 1.81 -0.58
C GLY A 2 -4.88 2.86 -0.07
N GLY A 3 -4.57 2.79 1.22
CA GLY A 3 -3.56 3.61 1.89
C GLY A 3 -2.68 2.76 2.80
N ALA A 4 -1.54 3.31 3.21
CA ALA A 4 -0.57 2.61 4.06
C ALA A 4 -1.12 2.24 5.46
N GLY A 5 -2.20 2.89 5.91
CA GLY A 5 -2.76 2.72 7.26
C GLY A 5 -3.12 1.28 7.65
N SER A 6 -3.48 0.42 6.69
CA SER A 6 -3.82 -0.98 6.95
C SER A 6 -2.61 -1.94 6.93
N LEU A 7 -1.41 -1.44 6.61
CA LEU A 7 -0.17 -2.22 6.71
C LEU A 7 0.21 -2.43 8.17
N TYR A 8 0.83 -3.57 8.45
CA TYR A 8 1.24 -3.98 9.79
C TYR A 8 2.66 -3.49 10.13
N THR A 9 2.79 -3.01 11.35
CA THR A 9 4.08 -2.80 12.02
C THR A 9 4.73 -4.13 12.38
N ALA A 10 6.00 -4.10 12.79
CA ALA A 10 6.70 -5.28 13.28
C ALA A 10 6.04 -5.92 14.51
N ASP A 11 5.32 -5.13 15.31
CA ASP A 11 4.61 -5.58 16.50
C ASP A 11 3.22 -6.18 16.19
N GLY A 12 2.86 -6.32 14.90
CA GLY A 12 1.61 -6.95 14.48
C GLY A 12 0.38 -6.04 14.60
N VAL A 13 0.57 -4.73 14.84
CA VAL A 13 -0.51 -3.73 14.85
C VAL A 13 -0.53 -2.96 13.54
N GLN A 14 -1.71 -2.64 13.01
CA GLN A 14 -1.82 -1.83 11.80
C GLN A 14 -1.45 -0.37 12.05
N LEU A 15 -0.83 0.29 11.08
CA LEU A 15 -0.34 1.66 11.20
C LEU A 15 -1.41 2.64 11.68
N VAL A 16 -2.65 2.52 11.18
CA VAL A 16 -3.79 3.38 11.55
C VAL A 16 -4.17 3.31 13.04
N ASP A 17 -3.82 2.22 13.73
CA ASP A 17 -4.09 2.03 15.15
C ASP A 17 -2.88 2.38 16.03
N THR A 18 -1.78 2.82 15.44
CA THR A 18 -0.60 3.26 16.21
C THR A 18 -0.82 4.65 16.81
N PRO A 19 -0.29 4.94 18.02
CA PRO A 19 -0.40 6.27 18.62
C PRO A 19 0.25 7.40 17.81
N ALA A 20 1.20 7.07 16.93
CA ALA A 20 1.93 8.02 16.09
C ALA A 20 1.20 8.33 14.77
N PHE A 21 0.08 7.67 14.47
CA PHE A 21 -0.64 7.88 13.21
C PHE A 21 -1.22 9.30 13.15
N PRO A 22 -1.01 10.07 12.06
CA PRO A 22 -1.49 11.45 11.99
C PRO A 22 -3.02 11.50 12.07
N PRO A 23 -3.61 12.23 13.04
CA PRO A 23 -5.07 12.28 13.23
C PRO A 23 -5.82 12.75 11.98
N ALA A 24 -5.23 13.65 11.20
CA ALA A 24 -5.82 14.20 9.98
C ALA A 24 -6.11 13.15 8.89
N PHE A 25 -5.42 12.01 8.90
CA PHE A 25 -5.58 10.95 7.90
C PHE A 25 -6.38 9.75 8.41
N HIS A 26 -6.80 9.77 9.67
CA HIS A 26 -7.32 8.60 10.35
C HIS A 26 -8.62 8.08 9.72
N ASP A 27 -9.57 8.96 9.40
CA ASP A 27 -10.85 8.55 8.82
C ASP A 27 -10.68 7.90 7.44
N GLY A 28 -9.85 8.50 6.58
CA GLY A 28 -9.53 7.94 5.27
C GLY A 28 -8.78 6.60 5.36
N ALA A 29 -7.83 6.50 6.30
CA ALA A 29 -7.08 5.27 6.52
C ALA A 29 -7.95 4.12 7.06
N ARG A 30 -8.89 4.42 7.97
CA ARG A 30 -9.86 3.42 8.45
C ARG A 30 -10.82 3.00 7.37
N ALA A 31 -11.36 3.93 6.58
CA ALA A 31 -12.21 3.57 5.46
C ALA A 31 -11.50 2.65 4.45
N ALA A 32 -10.22 2.93 4.14
CA ALA A 32 -9.43 2.06 3.26
C ALA A 32 -9.13 0.69 3.87
N ARG A 33 -8.90 0.61 5.19
CA ARG A 33 -8.76 -0.66 5.92
C ARG A 33 -10.05 -1.46 5.87
N ASP A 34 -11.18 -0.84 6.19
CA ASP A 34 -12.47 -1.52 6.27
C ASP A 34 -12.86 -2.07 4.89
N ALA A 35 -12.62 -1.32 3.81
CA ALA A 35 -12.79 -1.82 2.44
C ALA A 35 -11.88 -3.02 2.11
N LEU A 36 -10.65 -3.09 2.64
CA LEU A 36 -9.80 -4.27 2.48
C LEU A 36 -10.36 -5.48 3.25
N GLU A 37 -10.90 -5.28 4.45
CA GLU A 37 -11.52 -6.37 5.22
C GLU A 37 -12.78 -6.91 4.52
N ASP A 38 -13.59 -6.03 3.93
CA ASP A 38 -14.73 -6.44 3.09
C ASP A 38 -14.26 -7.30 1.90
N LEU A 39 -13.20 -6.88 1.21
CA LEU A 39 -12.62 -7.66 0.10
C LEU A 39 -12.08 -9.02 0.56
N LYS A 40 -11.47 -9.13 1.74
CA LYS A 40 -11.04 -10.43 2.28
C LYS A 40 -12.18 -11.41 2.51
N GLY A 41 -13.39 -10.90 2.78
CA GLY A 41 -14.61 -11.69 2.88
C GLY A 41 -15.26 -12.03 1.53
N GLU A 42 -14.87 -11.36 0.44
CA GLU A 42 -15.41 -11.59 -0.89
C GLU A 42 -14.90 -12.92 -1.49
N SER A 43 -15.80 -13.66 -2.12
CA SER A 43 -15.55 -15.03 -2.58
C SER A 43 -15.65 -15.21 -4.11
N THR A 44 -16.26 -14.25 -4.79
CA THR A 44 -16.60 -14.31 -6.22
C THR A 44 -15.73 -13.40 -7.08
N LEU A 45 -15.22 -12.30 -6.53
CA LEU A 45 -14.37 -11.36 -7.25
C LEU A 45 -12.90 -11.77 -7.16
N ASP A 46 -12.18 -11.68 -8.28
CA ASP A 46 -10.71 -11.76 -8.29
C ASP A 46 -10.12 -10.37 -8.05
N TRP A 47 -10.21 -9.93 -6.80
CA TRP A 47 -9.78 -8.60 -6.40
C TRP A 47 -8.28 -8.55 -6.12
N THR A 48 -7.67 -7.39 -6.34
CA THR A 48 -6.31 -7.10 -5.86
C THR A 48 -6.30 -5.75 -5.16
N PHE A 49 -5.61 -5.66 -4.03
CA PHE A 49 -5.54 -4.43 -3.24
C PHE A 49 -4.11 -3.91 -3.14
N LEU A 50 -3.79 -2.86 -3.90
CA LEU A 50 -2.50 -2.17 -3.78
C LEU A 50 -2.56 -1.13 -2.66
N SER A 51 -1.75 -1.33 -1.62
CA SER A 51 -1.46 -0.33 -0.59
C SER A 51 -0.21 0.47 -0.98
N PRO A 52 -0.30 1.80 -1.14
CA PRO A 52 0.89 2.63 -1.32
C PRO A 52 1.80 2.60 -0.07
N PRO A 53 3.09 2.95 -0.21
CA PRO A 53 4.01 3.04 0.93
C PRO A 53 3.64 4.18 1.89
N VAL A 54 4.17 4.12 3.12
CA VAL A 54 3.91 5.14 4.17
C VAL A 54 4.30 6.54 3.71
N ALA A 55 5.45 6.67 3.06
CA ALA A 55 5.96 7.93 2.54
C ALA A 55 5.44 8.24 1.12
N PHE A 56 4.17 7.93 0.84
CA PHE A 56 3.55 8.26 -0.44
C PHE A 56 3.05 9.71 -0.44
N HIS A 57 3.81 10.56 -1.14
CA HIS A 57 3.50 11.97 -1.43
C HIS A 57 3.66 12.98 -0.28
N ASP A 58 4.82 13.64 -0.23
CA ASP A 58 5.09 14.91 0.49
C ASP A 58 6.12 15.75 -0.31
N GLY A 59 5.75 16.13 -1.55
CA GLY A 59 6.71 16.75 -2.49
C GLY A 59 7.83 15.81 -2.98
N GLY A 60 7.63 14.50 -2.80
CA GLY A 60 8.57 13.44 -3.19
C GLY A 60 8.69 13.27 -4.71
N PRO A 61 9.53 12.31 -5.17
CA PRO A 61 9.92 12.23 -6.57
C PRO A 61 8.73 11.91 -7.49
N THR A 62 8.77 12.49 -8.69
CA THR A 62 7.70 12.38 -9.69
C THR A 62 8.08 11.54 -10.90
N GLU A 63 9.31 11.04 -10.95
CA GLU A 63 9.85 10.32 -12.09
C GLU A 63 9.21 8.94 -12.28
N ARG A 64 9.07 8.53 -13.54
CA ARG A 64 8.69 7.17 -13.92
C ARG A 64 9.94 6.36 -14.19
N THR A 65 10.32 5.48 -13.26
CA THR A 65 11.49 4.61 -13.43
C THR A 65 11.12 3.23 -13.97
N GLY A 66 9.87 2.80 -13.77
CA GLY A 66 9.41 1.45 -14.07
C GLY A 66 10.05 0.38 -13.18
N ARG A 67 10.62 0.77 -12.03
CA ARG A 67 11.29 -0.13 -11.09
C ARG A 67 10.67 0.04 -9.72
N TYR A 68 10.44 -1.07 -9.03
CA TYR A 68 9.97 -1.10 -7.66
C TYR A 68 10.17 -2.52 -7.11
N ARG A 69 10.24 -2.62 -5.78
CA ARG A 69 10.12 -3.88 -5.05
C ARG A 69 8.67 -4.09 -4.65
N THR A 70 8.27 -5.36 -4.52
CA THR A 70 6.95 -5.75 -4.03
C THR A 70 7.06 -6.34 -2.62
N GLY A 71 6.03 -6.12 -1.83
CA GLY A 71 5.83 -6.70 -0.51
C GLY A 71 4.37 -7.05 -0.30
N SER A 72 4.04 -7.64 0.85
CA SER A 72 2.67 -8.03 1.19
C SER A 72 2.02 -7.03 2.15
N ASP A 73 2.09 -7.33 3.44
CA ASP A 73 1.24 -6.75 4.47
C ASP A 73 1.98 -5.75 5.37
N THR A 74 3.31 -5.66 5.25
CA THR A 74 4.16 -4.78 6.04
C THR A 74 4.82 -3.73 5.15
N PRO A 75 5.09 -2.50 5.65
CA PRO A 75 5.82 -1.50 4.88
C PRO A 75 7.17 -2.02 4.40
N LEU A 76 7.52 -1.70 3.15
CA LEU A 76 8.86 -1.93 2.63
C LEU A 76 9.78 -0.81 3.15
N MET A 77 10.90 -1.20 3.77
CA MET A 77 11.90 -0.25 4.29
C MET A 77 12.96 0.07 3.23
N ALA A 78 13.47 1.30 3.27
CA ALA A 78 14.68 1.77 2.60
C ALA A 78 15.80 1.95 3.64
N ALA A 79 16.98 2.42 3.20
CA ALA A 79 18.15 2.59 4.08
C ALA A 79 17.96 3.68 5.14
N ASP A 80 17.16 4.69 4.85
CA ASP A 80 16.95 5.92 5.62
C ASP A 80 15.55 6.03 6.23
N GLY A 81 14.70 5.02 6.08
CA GLY A 81 13.34 5.03 6.64
C GLY A 81 12.37 4.13 5.86
N PRO A 82 11.05 4.36 6.01
CA PRO A 82 10.05 3.73 5.14
C PRO A 82 10.35 4.06 3.67
N GLY A 83 10.23 3.07 2.80
CA GLY A 83 10.34 3.28 1.37
C GLY A 83 9.27 4.23 0.84
N THR A 84 9.51 4.78 -0.34
CA THR A 84 8.58 5.63 -1.07
C THR A 84 8.44 5.16 -2.51
N ILE A 85 7.52 5.77 -3.26
CA ILE A 85 7.32 5.54 -4.68
C ILE A 85 6.74 6.82 -5.31
N SER A 86 7.05 7.07 -6.58
CA SER A 86 6.37 8.12 -7.34
C SER A 86 4.94 7.70 -7.69
N PRO A 87 4.01 8.66 -7.92
CA PRO A 87 2.70 8.34 -8.47
C PRO A 87 2.77 7.64 -9.84
N ALA A 88 3.81 7.95 -10.63
CA ALA A 88 3.99 7.35 -11.95
C ALA A 88 4.36 5.85 -11.83
N ASP A 89 5.24 5.48 -10.91
CA ASP A 89 5.61 4.08 -10.69
C ASP A 89 4.53 3.30 -9.91
N LEU A 90 3.73 3.97 -9.07
CA LEU A 90 2.50 3.38 -8.53
C LEU A 90 1.54 2.99 -9.66
N ALA A 91 1.34 3.88 -10.65
CA ALA A 91 0.52 3.57 -11.82
C ALA A 91 1.12 2.44 -12.67
N VAL A 92 2.44 2.39 -12.82
CA VAL A 92 3.12 1.25 -13.49
C VAL A 92 2.80 -0.05 -12.76
N ALA A 93 2.96 -0.11 -11.43
CA ALA A 93 2.65 -1.32 -10.66
C ALA A 93 1.18 -1.77 -10.78
N MET A 94 0.25 -0.82 -10.89
CA MET A 94 -1.16 -1.14 -11.15
C MET A 94 -1.37 -1.79 -12.53
N VAL A 95 -0.69 -1.28 -13.56
CA VAL A 95 -0.77 -1.82 -14.92
C VAL A 95 -0.07 -3.18 -15.00
N ASP A 96 1.10 -3.32 -14.37
CA ASP A 96 1.84 -4.59 -14.35
C ASP A 96 1.01 -5.70 -13.68
N GLU A 97 0.32 -5.41 -12.57
CA GLU A 97 -0.58 -6.37 -11.92
C GLU A 97 -1.82 -6.69 -12.77
N LEU A 98 -2.31 -5.73 -13.56
CA LEU A 98 -3.42 -5.97 -14.51
C LEU A 98 -2.99 -6.87 -15.68
N GLU A 99 -1.81 -6.62 -16.25
CA GLU A 99 -1.29 -7.37 -17.41
C GLU A 99 -0.76 -8.75 -17.03
N GLN A 100 -0.16 -8.87 -15.85
CA GLN A 100 0.41 -10.10 -15.31
C GLN A 100 0.00 -10.25 -13.85
N PRO A 101 -1.23 -10.75 -13.57
CA PRO A 101 -1.72 -10.88 -12.19
C PRO A 101 -0.81 -11.75 -11.33
N ARG A 102 -0.34 -11.21 -10.21
CA ARG A 102 0.54 -11.92 -9.25
C ARG A 102 -0.08 -12.00 -7.85
N HIS A 103 -1.06 -11.17 -7.55
CA HIS A 103 -1.67 -11.05 -6.24
C HIS A 103 -3.20 -11.23 -6.27
N PRO A 104 -3.72 -12.31 -6.89
CA PRO A 104 -5.15 -12.57 -6.92
C PRO A 104 -5.69 -12.77 -5.51
N ARG A 105 -6.78 -12.06 -5.19
CA ARG A 105 -7.46 -12.02 -3.89
C ARG A 105 -6.52 -11.72 -2.73
N GLN A 106 -5.55 -10.83 -2.98
CA GLN A 106 -4.52 -10.46 -2.02
C GLN A 106 -4.27 -8.96 -2.04
N ARG A 107 -3.73 -8.48 -0.92
CA ARG A 107 -3.08 -7.18 -0.85
C ARG A 107 -1.60 -7.34 -1.22
N PHE A 108 -1.06 -6.29 -1.85
CA PHE A 108 0.38 -6.08 -1.93
C PHE A 108 0.73 -4.60 -1.71
N THR A 109 2.01 -4.33 -1.50
CA THR A 109 2.59 -2.99 -1.40
C THR A 109 3.81 -2.88 -2.30
N ILE A 110 4.20 -1.66 -2.62
CA ILE A 110 5.39 -1.36 -3.40
C ILE A 110 6.22 -0.23 -2.78
N ALA A 111 7.50 -0.20 -3.10
CA ALA A 111 8.42 0.91 -2.85
C ALA A 111 9.68 0.70 -3.69
N TRP A 112 10.51 1.73 -3.88
CA TRP A 112 11.88 1.53 -4.38
C TRP A 112 12.74 0.73 -3.41
#